data_AF-A0A369XJV3-F1
#
_entry.id   AF-A0A369XJV3-F1
#
_cell.length_a   1.000
_cell.length_b   1.000
_cell.length_c   1.000
_cell.angle_alpha   90.00
_cell.angle_beta   90.00
_cell.angle_gamma   90.00
#
_symmetry.space_group_name_H-M   'P 1'
#
loop_
_entity.id
_entity.type
_entity.pdbx_description
1 polymer ?
#
loop_
_entity_poly.entity_id
_entity_poly.type
_entity_poly.pdbx_seq_one_letter_code
_entity_poly.pdbx_strand_id
1 'polypeptide(L)'
;MNISSRKPEVSSRSTVAASIRRCLAPALWVAGFAALMVNASDASAGTVYNGWNYAIDSSSDGSGGASYEERGLAFHQSGSTGYFAISGGMPLAGVSMASARNGRIAPGDLYLNFSPHNLDTPGEFNDPRVFGIRFASANDSLGNGTPGVINTDLGLFKNLSVVNLTSANQGYASLQAYYNAGFGRPTGSMGDLSSTTDVTNYFGKGNMYANIASGALVSSISLLNTNELKDLGLDFAHFGAAAVGSELFGFSFDLAALPGGKFTAHFFEECINDGIALYGTVPEPGTLALFGLALAGLALRRRR
;
A
#
# COMPACT_ATOMS: atom_id res chain seq x y z
N MET A 1 -0.07 -23.54 -93.75
CA MET A 1 -1.07 -24.34 -94.51
C MET A 1 -0.86 -25.80 -94.16
N ASN A 2 -1.92 -26.52 -93.78
CA ASN A 2 -2.08 -27.99 -93.80
C ASN A 2 -1.03 -28.87 -93.05
N ILE A 3 -1.33 -30.09 -92.58
CA ILE A 3 -2.61 -30.76 -92.29
C ILE A 3 -2.36 -31.77 -91.15
N SER A 4 -3.37 -31.89 -90.29
CA SER A 4 -3.72 -33.01 -89.40
C SER A 4 -3.27 -34.42 -89.83
N SER A 5 -2.93 -35.31 -88.87
CA SER A 5 -3.68 -36.57 -88.66
C SER A 5 -3.23 -37.32 -87.39
N ARG A 6 -4.17 -38.02 -86.73
CA ARG A 6 -3.95 -38.88 -85.54
C ARG A 6 -3.80 -40.36 -85.94
N LYS A 7 -3.32 -41.18 -85.01
CA LYS A 7 -3.61 -42.63 -84.92
C LYS A 7 -4.27 -42.93 -83.55
N PRO A 8 -5.25 -43.88 -83.47
CA PRO A 8 -5.94 -44.22 -82.21
C PRO A 8 -5.65 -45.66 -81.69
N GLU A 9 -5.83 -45.86 -80.39
CA GLU A 9 -6.22 -47.10 -79.67
C GLU A 9 -6.38 -46.70 -78.17
N VAL A 10 -7.52 -46.83 -77.47
CA VAL A 10 -8.28 -48.05 -77.04
C VAL A 10 -7.33 -48.97 -76.25
N SER A 11 -7.32 -49.04 -74.90
CA SER A 11 -8.42 -49.16 -73.91
C SER A 11 -7.90 -48.74 -72.50
N SER A 12 -8.59 -48.85 -71.35
CA SER A 12 -9.90 -49.42 -70.96
C SER A 12 -10.46 -48.75 -69.66
N ARG A 13 -11.68 -49.12 -69.28
CA ARG A 13 -12.47 -48.73 -68.08
C ARG A 13 -11.80 -49.02 -66.72
N SER A 14 -11.95 -48.12 -65.73
CA SER A 14 -12.86 -48.33 -64.59
C SER A 14 -12.98 -47.07 -63.69
N THR A 15 -14.18 -46.83 -63.18
CA THR A 15 -14.55 -45.71 -62.28
C THR A 15 -14.51 -46.11 -60.81
N VAL A 16 -13.88 -45.29 -59.94
CA VAL A 16 -14.36 -45.04 -58.56
C VAL A 16 -14.14 -43.57 -58.23
N ALA A 17 -15.07 -42.97 -57.48
CA ALA A 17 -15.14 -41.53 -57.22
C ALA A 17 -14.51 -41.10 -55.87
N ALA A 18 -14.39 -39.78 -55.72
CA ALA A 18 -14.38 -39.01 -54.48
C ALA A 18 -13.24 -39.22 -53.45
N SER A 19 -12.46 -38.17 -53.23
CA SER A 19 -12.46 -37.45 -51.94
C SER A 19 -11.49 -36.25 -51.99
N ILE A 20 -12.03 -35.03 -52.01
CA ILE A 20 -11.22 -33.82 -51.79
C ILE A 20 -11.00 -33.69 -50.28
N ARG A 21 -9.76 -33.88 -49.81
CA ARG A 21 -9.30 -33.30 -48.53
C ARG A 21 -7.90 -32.70 -48.68
N ARG A 22 -7.87 -31.37 -48.79
CA ARG A 22 -6.67 -30.58 -48.53
C ARG A 22 -6.36 -30.64 -47.03
N CYS A 23 -5.29 -31.32 -46.65
CA CYS A 23 -4.64 -31.08 -45.36
C CYS A 23 -3.39 -30.24 -45.60
N LEU A 24 -3.58 -28.93 -45.63
CA LEU A 24 -2.49 -27.97 -45.41
C LEU A 24 -2.04 -28.15 -43.96
N ALA A 25 -0.82 -28.65 -43.75
CA ALA A 25 -0.19 -28.66 -42.43
C ALA A 25 0.31 -27.24 -42.10
N PRO A 26 -0.17 -26.59 -41.03
CA PRO A 26 0.41 -25.34 -40.57
C PRO A 26 1.66 -25.63 -39.73
N ALA A 27 2.70 -24.82 -39.95
CA ALA A 27 3.97 -24.86 -39.24
C ALA A 27 3.84 -24.93 -37.71
N LEU A 28 4.79 -25.64 -37.08
CA LEU A 28 5.10 -25.46 -35.66
C LEU A 28 5.53 -24.01 -35.42
N TRP A 29 4.62 -23.21 -34.88
CA TRP A 29 5.00 -21.96 -34.23
C TRP A 29 5.53 -22.27 -32.83
N VAL A 30 6.86 -22.33 -32.73
CA VAL A 30 7.56 -22.20 -31.45
C VAL A 30 7.43 -20.74 -31.02
N ALA A 31 6.26 -20.38 -30.49
CA ALA A 31 6.05 -19.10 -29.85
C ALA A 31 6.81 -19.11 -28.52
N GLY A 32 7.91 -18.37 -28.47
CA GLY A 32 8.79 -18.32 -27.30
C GLY A 32 8.04 -17.88 -26.05
N PHE A 33 8.21 -18.63 -24.96
CA PHE A 33 7.99 -18.10 -23.62
C PHE A 33 9.03 -17.00 -23.38
N ALA A 34 8.71 -15.77 -23.77
CA ALA A 34 9.35 -14.60 -23.22
C ALA A 34 8.95 -14.55 -21.74
N ALA A 35 9.81 -15.09 -20.87
CA ALA A 35 9.69 -14.91 -19.45
C ALA A 35 9.77 -13.40 -19.18
N LEU A 36 8.64 -12.80 -18.79
CA LEU A 36 8.58 -11.46 -18.24
C LEU A 36 9.31 -11.47 -16.90
N MET A 37 10.64 -11.43 -16.93
CA MET A 37 11.44 -11.05 -15.77
C MET A 37 11.20 -9.56 -15.53
N VAL A 38 10.17 -9.27 -14.74
CA VAL A 38 9.92 -7.94 -14.17
C VAL A 38 10.99 -7.71 -13.10
N ASN A 39 12.22 -7.49 -13.55
CA ASN A 39 13.31 -7.01 -12.72
C ASN A 39 13.16 -5.49 -12.56
N ALA A 40 12.04 -5.08 -11.95
CA ALA A 40 11.89 -3.76 -11.37
C ALA A 40 12.55 -3.76 -9.99
N SER A 41 13.87 -3.99 -9.95
CA SER A 41 14.69 -3.71 -8.78
C SER A 41 14.96 -2.21 -8.70
N ASP A 42 13.88 -1.44 -8.63
CA ASP A 42 13.92 -0.10 -8.06
C ASP A 42 14.24 -0.26 -6.58
N ALA A 43 15.14 0.56 -6.05
CA ALA A 43 15.49 0.52 -4.64
C ALA A 43 14.29 0.97 -3.79
N SER A 44 13.48 0.00 -3.34
CA SER A 44 12.68 0.15 -2.14
C SER A 44 13.64 0.16 -0.96
N ALA A 45 13.54 1.19 -0.13
CA ALA A 45 14.42 1.36 1.03
C ALA A 45 13.93 0.58 2.26
N GLY A 46 12.72 0.00 2.20
CA GLY A 46 12.24 -0.98 3.17
C GLY A 46 12.76 -2.40 2.87
N THR A 47 12.76 -3.26 3.88
CA THR A 47 13.27 -4.64 3.74
C THR A 47 12.15 -5.58 3.32
N VAL A 48 12.34 -6.34 2.25
CA VAL A 48 11.31 -7.27 1.73
C VAL A 48 11.49 -8.69 2.29
N TYR A 49 10.46 -9.22 2.95
CA TYR A 49 10.41 -10.59 3.47
C TYR A 49 8.99 -11.19 3.30
N ASN A 50 8.88 -12.45 2.89
CA ASN A 50 7.60 -13.13 2.59
C ASN A 50 6.63 -12.34 1.66
N GLY A 51 7.16 -11.46 0.79
CA GLY A 51 6.36 -10.61 -0.09
C GLY A 51 5.79 -9.35 0.56
N TRP A 52 6.06 -9.12 1.85
CA TRP A 52 5.81 -7.86 2.56
C TRP A 52 7.06 -6.99 2.50
N ASN A 53 6.86 -5.68 2.30
CA ASN A 53 7.86 -4.65 2.50
C ASN A 53 7.74 -4.10 3.93
N TYR A 54 8.83 -4.05 4.69
CA TYR A 54 8.83 -3.62 6.09
C TYR A 54 9.73 -2.39 6.30
N ALA A 55 9.19 -1.41 7.01
CA ALA A 55 9.94 -0.41 7.75
C ALA A 55 9.93 -0.80 9.23
N ILE A 56 11.10 -0.77 9.88
CA ILE A 56 11.28 -1.15 11.28
C ILE A 56 11.82 0.05 12.04
N ASP A 57 11.20 0.39 13.16
CA ASP A 57 11.59 1.53 13.97
C ASP A 57 12.51 1.17 15.14
N SER A 58 13.06 2.20 15.77
CA SER A 58 13.62 2.03 17.12
C SER A 58 12.48 1.79 18.12
N SER A 59 12.68 0.83 19.04
CA SER A 59 11.65 0.46 20.01
C SER A 59 11.74 1.25 21.34
N SER A 60 12.33 2.45 21.32
CA SER A 60 12.68 3.22 22.53
C SER A 60 13.10 4.67 22.23
N ASP A 61 12.35 5.35 21.38
CA ASP A 61 12.54 6.78 21.09
C ASP A 61 11.26 7.57 20.86
N GLY A 62 10.12 6.89 20.81
CA GLY A 62 8.85 7.46 21.21
C GLY A 62 8.86 7.98 22.66
N SER A 63 7.74 8.57 23.05
CA SER A 63 7.56 9.27 24.31
C SER A 63 6.25 8.85 25.00
N GLY A 64 6.10 9.08 26.31
CA GLY A 64 4.95 8.60 27.08
C GLY A 64 4.99 7.10 27.43
N GLY A 65 5.92 6.34 26.85
CA GLY A 65 6.25 4.96 27.24
C GLY A 65 5.68 3.90 26.30
N ALA A 66 5.87 2.63 26.66
CA ALA A 66 5.72 1.49 25.73
C ALA A 66 4.36 1.33 25.03
N SER A 67 3.29 1.97 25.50
CA SER A 67 1.98 2.00 24.83
C SER A 67 1.88 3.04 23.70
N TYR A 68 2.93 3.82 23.48
CA TYR A 68 3.03 4.86 22.46
C TYR A 68 4.19 4.62 21.47
N GLU A 69 4.96 3.53 21.63
CA GLU A 69 6.09 3.23 20.73
C GLU A 69 5.58 2.51 19.48
N GLU A 70 5.79 3.10 18.30
CA GLU A 70 5.58 2.42 17.03
C GLU A 70 6.85 1.64 16.64
N ARG A 71 6.71 0.44 16.09
CA ARG A 71 7.85 -0.49 15.93
C ARG A 71 8.01 -1.04 14.53
N GLY A 72 6.93 -1.05 13.77
CA GLY A 72 6.96 -1.58 12.42
C GLY A 72 5.71 -1.22 11.62
N LEU A 73 5.94 -0.79 10.39
CA LEU A 73 4.93 -0.54 9.38
C LEU A 73 5.27 -1.45 8.20
N ALA A 74 4.31 -2.24 7.73
CA ALA A 74 4.50 -3.13 6.60
C ALA A 74 3.44 -2.93 5.53
N PHE A 75 3.85 -3.05 4.27
CA PHE A 75 2.98 -3.00 3.10
C PHE A 75 3.12 -4.29 2.28
N HIS A 76 2.00 -4.87 1.87
CA HIS A 76 1.94 -6.01 0.96
C HIS A 76 0.87 -5.79 -0.09
N GLN A 77 1.00 -6.48 -1.21
CA GLN A 77 0.02 -6.48 -2.27
C GLN A 77 -0.24 -7.90 -2.77
N SER A 78 -1.51 -8.24 -2.91
CA SER A 78 -1.97 -9.44 -3.58
C SER A 78 -3.06 -9.09 -4.60
N GLY A 79 -2.74 -9.25 -5.89
CA GLY A 79 -3.61 -8.82 -6.98
C GLY A 79 -3.80 -7.30 -6.99
N SER A 80 -5.05 -6.83 -6.92
CA SER A 80 -5.38 -5.41 -6.74
C SER A 80 -5.54 -4.99 -5.28
N THR A 81 -5.48 -5.90 -4.31
CA THR A 81 -5.63 -5.57 -2.89
C THR A 81 -4.29 -5.16 -2.30
N GLY A 82 -4.26 -3.98 -1.69
CA GLY A 82 -3.17 -3.49 -0.85
C GLY A 82 -3.47 -3.77 0.61
N TYR A 83 -2.44 -4.16 1.35
CA TYR A 83 -2.50 -4.53 2.75
C TYR A 83 -1.47 -3.70 3.52
N PHE A 84 -1.88 -3.08 4.61
CA PHE A 84 -1.01 -2.44 5.57
C PHE A 84 -1.12 -3.15 6.91
N ALA A 85 0.00 -3.25 7.63
CA ALA A 85 0.06 -3.78 8.98
C ALA A 85 0.93 -2.87 9.86
N ILE A 86 0.49 -2.65 11.10
CA ILE A 86 1.15 -1.83 12.10
C ILE A 86 1.45 -2.72 13.32
N SER A 87 2.69 -2.65 13.80
CA SER A 87 3.20 -3.32 14.99
C SER A 87 3.70 -2.23 15.94
N GLY A 88 3.10 -2.16 17.13
CA GLY A 88 3.34 -1.03 18.04
C GLY A 88 2.81 -1.25 19.46
N GLY A 89 2.85 -0.19 20.25
CA GLY A 89 2.29 -0.13 21.60
C GLY A 89 0.83 0.28 21.67
N MET A 90 0.37 1.07 20.68
CA MET A 90 -0.89 1.79 20.71
C MET A 90 -2.08 0.93 20.25
N PRO A 91 -3.10 0.69 21.10
CA PRO A 91 -4.28 -0.05 20.69
C PRO A 91 -5.13 0.76 19.69
N LEU A 92 -5.83 0.09 18.76
CA LEU A 92 -6.82 0.73 17.87
C LEU A 92 -7.92 1.52 18.61
N ALA A 93 -8.18 1.18 19.87
CA ALA A 93 -9.14 1.87 20.73
C ALA A 93 -8.57 3.13 21.42
N GLY A 94 -7.25 3.37 21.29
CA GLY A 94 -6.51 4.41 21.98
C GLY A 94 -6.18 4.13 23.44
N VAL A 95 -5.15 4.80 23.97
CA VAL A 95 -4.82 4.82 25.40
C VAL A 95 -5.70 5.84 26.11
N SER A 96 -6.31 5.45 27.24
CA SER A 96 -7.19 6.34 28.01
C SER A 96 -6.41 7.49 28.66
N MET A 97 -6.84 8.73 28.40
CA MET A 97 -6.26 9.94 28.98
C MET A 97 -7.36 10.99 29.15
N ALA A 98 -7.81 11.20 30.38
CA ALA A 98 -8.97 12.05 30.69
C ALA A 98 -8.83 13.53 30.27
N SER A 99 -7.61 13.99 30.02
CA SER A 99 -7.27 15.34 29.56
C SER A 99 -7.04 15.46 28.06
N ALA A 100 -7.19 14.37 27.29
CA ALA A 100 -7.20 14.39 25.83
C ALA A 100 -8.63 14.67 25.31
N ARG A 101 -8.77 15.15 24.07
CA ARG A 101 -10.01 15.69 23.48
C ARG A 101 -11.22 14.79 23.68
N ASN A 102 -11.04 13.49 23.46
CA ASN A 102 -12.08 12.47 23.55
C ASN A 102 -11.83 11.46 24.71
N GLY A 103 -11.12 11.90 25.74
CA GLY A 103 -10.76 11.08 26.92
C GLY A 103 -9.75 9.97 26.62
N ARG A 104 -9.09 10.03 25.46
CA ARG A 104 -8.11 9.06 24.95
C ARG A 104 -7.17 9.73 23.94
N ILE A 105 -6.04 9.10 23.69
CA ILE A 105 -5.16 9.35 22.55
C ILE A 105 -5.21 8.10 21.67
N ALA A 106 -5.39 8.23 20.36
CA ALA A 106 -5.40 7.13 19.41
C ALA A 106 -4.24 7.22 18.38
N PRO A 107 -4.05 6.21 17.52
CA PRO A 107 -3.27 6.38 16.29
C PRO A 107 -3.91 7.46 15.40
N GLY A 108 -3.10 8.29 14.77
CA GLY A 108 -3.54 9.20 13.70
C GLY A 108 -3.92 8.45 12.41
N ASP A 109 -4.10 9.20 11.33
CA ASP A 109 -4.37 8.63 10.01
C ASP A 109 -3.07 8.24 9.28
N LEU A 110 -3.12 7.15 8.50
CA LEU A 110 -2.02 6.76 7.63
C LEU A 110 -2.11 7.51 6.30
N TYR A 111 -1.17 8.41 6.04
CA TYR A 111 -1.09 9.14 4.78
C TYR A 111 -0.22 8.40 3.77
N LEU A 112 -0.66 8.40 2.51
CA LEU A 112 0.09 7.90 1.36
C LEU A 112 0.42 9.08 0.44
N ASN A 113 1.70 9.44 0.36
CA ASN A 113 2.18 10.52 -0.47
C ASN A 113 2.80 10.00 -1.77
N PHE A 114 2.13 10.21 -2.90
CA PHE A 114 2.66 9.96 -4.25
C PHE A 114 3.17 11.24 -4.93
N SER A 115 3.22 12.36 -4.22
CA SER A 115 3.75 13.64 -4.72
C SER A 115 5.29 13.69 -4.67
N PRO A 116 5.92 14.52 -5.52
CA PRO A 116 7.35 14.82 -5.46
C PRO A 116 7.70 15.85 -4.37
N HIS A 117 6.72 16.40 -3.66
CA HIS A 117 6.90 17.32 -2.55
C HIS A 117 6.73 16.60 -1.22
N ASN A 118 7.24 17.24 -0.18
CA ASN A 118 7.17 16.78 1.20
C ASN A 118 5.82 17.17 1.82
N LEU A 119 5.57 16.77 3.07
CA LEU A 119 4.31 17.03 3.80
C LEU A 119 4.58 17.85 5.07
N ASP A 120 5.26 18.98 4.87
CA ASP A 120 5.74 19.88 5.93
C ASP A 120 4.79 21.07 6.24
N THR A 121 3.76 21.27 5.41
CA THR A 121 2.71 22.27 5.65
C THR A 121 1.32 21.69 5.39
N PRO A 122 0.22 22.26 5.95
CA PRO A 122 -1.14 21.75 5.71
C PRO A 122 -1.58 21.88 4.25
N GLY A 123 -0.94 22.76 3.48
CA GLY A 123 -1.26 22.99 2.07
C GLY A 123 -0.96 21.78 1.21
N GLU A 124 0.19 21.14 1.44
CA GLU A 124 0.70 20.02 0.62
C GLU A 124 -0.21 18.78 0.66
N PHE A 125 -0.95 18.57 1.75
CA PHE A 125 -1.94 17.48 1.88
C PHE A 125 -3.13 17.62 0.91
N ASN A 126 -3.31 18.78 0.26
CA ASN A 126 -4.36 19.01 -0.73
C ASN A 126 -3.96 18.53 -2.15
N ASP A 127 -2.72 18.11 -2.41
CA ASP A 127 -2.35 17.57 -3.73
C ASP A 127 -3.20 16.31 -4.03
N PRO A 128 -3.78 16.17 -5.24
CA PRO A 128 -4.63 15.03 -5.59
C PRO A 128 -3.93 13.65 -5.58
N ARG A 129 -2.61 13.61 -5.36
CA ARG A 129 -1.76 12.41 -5.17
C ARG A 129 -1.47 12.09 -3.70
N VAL A 130 -1.95 12.91 -2.77
CA VAL A 130 -1.91 12.62 -1.33
C VAL A 130 -3.25 12.02 -0.91
N PHE A 131 -3.17 10.88 -0.25
CA PHE A 131 -4.32 10.16 0.29
C PHE A 131 -4.14 9.95 1.79
N GLY A 132 -5.24 9.82 2.51
CA GLY A 132 -5.24 9.58 3.95
C GLY A 132 -6.13 8.39 4.27
N ILE A 133 -5.71 7.53 5.19
CA ILE A 133 -6.44 6.33 5.58
C ILE A 133 -6.79 6.44 7.05
N ARG A 134 -8.08 6.59 7.32
CA ARG A 134 -8.62 6.53 8.67
C ARG A 134 -8.97 5.09 9.00
N PHE A 135 -8.20 4.49 9.90
CA PHE A 135 -8.34 3.08 10.28
C PHE A 135 -8.75 2.88 11.75
N ALA A 136 -8.47 3.83 12.64
CA ALA A 136 -8.90 3.79 14.04
C ALA A 136 -10.24 4.52 14.20
N SER A 137 -11.24 3.88 14.81
CA SER A 137 -12.54 4.51 15.14
C SER A 137 -12.45 5.43 16.37
N ALA A 138 -11.39 5.29 17.16
CA ALA A 138 -11.09 6.14 18.32
C ALA A 138 -10.48 7.49 17.95
N ASN A 139 -9.97 7.64 16.72
CA ASN A 139 -9.25 8.81 16.23
C ASN A 139 -10.19 10.00 15.93
N ASP A 140 -9.74 11.18 16.34
CA ASP A 140 -10.39 12.50 16.38
C ASP A 140 -10.68 13.12 14.99
N SER A 141 -10.15 12.53 13.93
CA SER A 141 -10.29 12.96 12.54
C SER A 141 -11.75 13.05 12.10
N LEU A 142 -11.98 13.90 11.09
CA LEU A 142 -13.31 14.24 10.57
C LEU A 142 -14.25 14.80 11.67
N GLY A 143 -13.67 15.35 12.74
CA GLY A 143 -14.35 15.95 13.88
C GLY A 143 -14.90 14.93 14.88
N ASN A 144 -14.41 13.70 14.90
CA ASN A 144 -14.87 12.66 15.84
C ASN A 144 -14.86 13.15 17.31
N GLY A 145 -15.85 12.71 18.07
CA GLY A 145 -16.13 13.16 19.44
C GLY A 145 -16.47 14.65 19.61
N THR A 146 -16.50 15.45 18.54
CA THR A 146 -17.07 16.81 18.59
C THR A 146 -18.60 16.72 18.58
N PRO A 147 -19.32 17.29 19.57
CA PRO A 147 -20.78 17.23 19.62
C PRO A 147 -21.42 17.77 18.33
N GLY A 148 -22.29 16.96 17.72
CA GLY A 148 -22.98 17.30 16.47
C GLY A 148 -22.23 16.97 15.18
N VAL A 149 -20.98 16.49 15.25
CA VAL A 149 -20.25 15.98 14.09
C VAL A 149 -20.21 14.46 14.18
N ILE A 150 -20.83 13.78 13.22
CA ILE A 150 -20.83 12.31 13.13
C ILE A 150 -20.28 11.93 11.75
N ASN A 151 -18.97 11.73 11.69
CA ASN A 151 -18.36 10.91 10.64
C ASN A 151 -17.67 9.71 11.31
N THR A 152 -18.21 8.53 11.07
CA THR A 152 -17.71 7.24 11.57
C THR A 152 -17.06 6.40 10.46
N ASP A 153 -16.81 7.01 9.29
CA ASP A 153 -16.28 6.31 8.14
C ASP A 153 -14.82 5.95 8.38
N LEU A 154 -14.50 4.67 8.17
CA LEU A 154 -13.15 4.15 8.07
C LEU A 154 -12.87 3.83 6.59
N GLY A 155 -11.72 4.29 6.08
CA GLY A 155 -11.43 4.16 4.66
C GLY A 155 -10.30 5.02 4.16
N LEU A 156 -10.10 4.96 2.85
CA LEU A 156 -9.21 5.79 2.06
C LEU A 156 -9.93 7.07 1.63
N PHE A 157 -9.31 8.22 1.91
CA PHE A 157 -9.78 9.57 1.61
C PHE A 157 -8.83 10.28 0.66
N LYS A 158 -9.36 11.23 -0.13
CA LYS A 158 -8.61 12.16 -0.98
C LYS A 158 -9.09 13.60 -0.78
N ASN A 159 -8.40 14.55 -1.42
CA ASN A 159 -8.69 15.99 -1.32
C ASN A 159 -8.66 16.44 0.14
N LEU A 160 -7.57 16.14 0.83
CA LEU A 160 -7.49 16.24 2.29
C LEU A 160 -7.26 17.69 2.70
N SER A 161 -7.97 18.11 3.75
CA SER A 161 -7.43 19.10 4.68
C SER A 161 -7.09 18.40 5.99
N VAL A 162 -6.04 18.87 6.67
CA VAL A 162 -5.48 18.24 7.87
C VAL A 162 -5.44 19.23 9.04
N VAL A 163 -5.39 18.70 10.25
CA VAL A 163 -5.38 19.49 11.49
C VAL A 163 -4.35 18.95 12.47
N ASN A 164 -3.68 19.87 13.18
CA ASN A 164 -2.86 19.53 14.34
C ASN A 164 -3.74 19.50 15.59
N LEU A 165 -3.86 18.35 16.24
CA LEU A 165 -4.63 18.17 17.48
C LEU A 165 -3.77 17.94 18.72
N THR A 166 -2.44 18.03 18.62
CA THR A 166 -1.51 17.68 19.70
C THR A 166 -1.81 18.39 21.02
N SER A 167 -2.03 19.71 20.98
CA SER A 167 -2.38 20.50 22.17
C SER A 167 -3.70 20.07 22.83
N ALA A 168 -4.63 19.48 22.07
CA ALA A 168 -5.87 18.92 22.60
C ALA A 168 -5.67 17.51 23.16
N ASN A 169 -4.64 16.79 22.70
CA ASN A 169 -4.30 15.41 23.05
C ASN A 169 -2.98 15.31 23.85
N GLN A 170 -2.65 16.35 24.62
CA GLN A 170 -1.49 16.44 25.53
C GLN A 170 -0.11 16.18 24.88
N GLY A 171 -0.03 16.36 23.57
CA GLY A 171 1.15 16.14 22.75
C GLY A 171 2.09 17.34 22.60
N TYR A 172 3.07 17.19 21.72
CA TYR A 172 4.08 18.22 21.46
C TYR A 172 3.56 19.33 20.53
N ALA A 173 3.92 20.58 20.84
CA ALA A 173 3.52 21.73 20.02
C ALA A 173 4.12 21.71 18.59
N SER A 174 5.24 21.01 18.39
CA SER A 174 5.90 20.83 17.10
C SER A 174 6.84 19.62 17.14
N LEU A 175 7.23 19.12 15.95
CA LEU A 175 8.24 18.07 15.84
C LEU A 175 9.61 18.49 16.42
N GLN A 176 9.98 19.77 16.27
CA GLN A 176 11.20 20.27 16.91
C GLN A 176 11.07 20.32 18.44
N ALA A 177 9.86 20.50 19.01
CA ALA A 177 9.64 20.43 20.45
C ALA A 177 9.76 18.98 20.98
N TYR A 178 9.28 18.00 20.22
CA TYR A 178 9.47 16.56 20.48
C TYR A 178 10.97 16.21 20.54
N TYR A 179 11.75 16.56 19.51
CA TYR A 179 13.21 16.32 19.53
C TYR A 179 13.94 17.10 20.64
N ASN A 180 13.53 18.35 20.92
CA ASN A 180 14.13 19.14 22.00
C ASN A 180 13.87 18.56 23.39
N ALA A 181 12.83 17.73 23.55
CA ALA A 181 12.56 16.99 24.79
C ALA A 181 13.39 15.69 24.92
N GLY A 182 14.21 15.36 23.92
CA GLY A 182 15.14 14.22 23.94
C GLY A 182 14.62 12.93 23.27
N PHE A 183 13.48 13.01 22.59
CA PHE A 183 12.86 11.89 21.85
C PHE A 183 13.27 11.90 20.38
N GLY A 184 12.93 10.84 19.64
CA GLY A 184 13.29 10.63 18.24
C GLY A 184 14.81 10.48 18.02
N ARG A 185 15.28 9.27 17.76
CA ARG A 185 16.72 8.97 17.69
C ARG A 185 17.36 9.55 16.42
N PRO A 186 18.70 9.73 16.41
CA PRO A 186 19.43 10.09 15.19
C PRO A 186 19.46 9.00 14.11
N THR A 187 19.03 7.77 14.41
CA THR A 187 19.10 6.60 13.52
C THR A 187 17.94 5.66 13.82
N GLY A 188 17.19 5.25 12.79
CA GLY A 188 15.92 4.54 12.94
C GLY A 188 14.93 5.43 13.67
N SER A 189 14.64 6.60 13.12
CA SER A 189 13.92 7.69 13.79
C SER A 189 12.41 7.61 13.66
N MET A 190 11.94 7.12 12.49
CA MET A 190 10.55 6.91 12.08
C MET A 190 10.54 5.86 10.94
N GLY A 191 11.15 4.70 11.18
CA GLY A 191 11.30 3.60 10.22
C GLY A 191 12.19 3.95 9.04
N ASP A 192 11.63 3.93 7.83
CA ASP A 192 12.38 4.19 6.59
C ASP A 192 12.86 5.66 6.48
N LEU A 193 12.24 6.59 7.21
CA LEU A 193 12.82 7.92 7.45
C LEU A 193 13.92 7.78 8.51
N SER A 194 15.03 7.22 8.06
CA SER A 194 16.06 6.59 8.91
C SER A 194 16.86 7.53 9.81
N SER A 195 16.73 8.85 9.66
CA SER A 195 17.43 9.83 10.48
C SER A 195 16.57 11.06 10.78
N THR A 196 16.86 11.77 11.87
CA THR A 196 16.23 13.05 12.23
C THR A 196 16.29 14.07 11.08
N THR A 197 17.31 14.01 10.24
CA THR A 197 17.42 14.85 9.04
C THR A 197 16.40 14.46 7.97
N ASP A 198 16.22 13.16 7.70
CA ASP A 198 15.23 12.69 6.72
C ASP A 198 13.81 13.03 7.18
N VAL A 199 13.51 12.79 8.47
CA VAL A 199 12.23 13.12 9.08
C VAL A 199 11.96 14.64 9.03
N THR A 200 12.93 15.48 9.42
CA THR A 200 12.75 16.95 9.38
C THR A 200 12.80 17.56 7.98
N ASN A 201 13.39 16.87 7.00
CA ASN A 201 13.25 17.25 5.60
C ASN A 201 11.83 16.97 5.11
N TYR A 202 11.24 15.83 5.50
CA TYR A 202 9.94 15.37 4.97
C TYR A 202 8.71 15.97 5.67
N PHE A 203 8.79 16.25 6.98
CA PHE A 203 7.71 16.89 7.74
C PHE A 203 8.01 18.34 8.18
N GLY A 204 9.19 18.87 7.80
CA GLY A 204 9.66 20.13 8.34
C GLY A 204 9.95 20.03 9.84
N LYS A 205 9.77 21.15 10.55
CA LYS A 205 10.07 21.28 12.00
C LYS A 205 8.91 21.84 12.81
N GLY A 206 7.78 22.09 12.15
CA GLY A 206 6.62 22.78 12.69
C GLY A 206 5.61 21.83 13.33
N ASN A 207 4.34 22.21 13.25
CA ASN A 207 3.21 21.38 13.64
C ASN A 207 3.20 20.10 12.80
N MET A 208 2.91 18.94 13.40
CA MET A 208 2.55 17.74 12.63
C MET A 208 1.03 17.67 12.46
N TYR A 209 0.61 16.86 11.52
CA TYR A 209 -0.77 16.80 11.03
C TYR A 209 -1.32 15.38 11.08
N ALA A 210 -1.29 14.76 12.26
CA ALA A 210 -1.72 13.37 12.47
C ALA A 210 -3.19 13.08 12.06
N ASN A 211 -4.03 14.11 11.92
CA ASN A 211 -5.47 13.97 11.71
C ASN A 211 -5.98 14.66 10.44
N ILE A 212 -6.78 13.94 9.64
CA ILE A 212 -7.61 14.48 8.57
C ILE A 212 -8.72 15.34 9.19
N ALA A 213 -8.75 16.63 8.84
CA ALA A 213 -9.82 17.55 9.20
C ALA A 213 -11.05 17.36 8.30
N SER A 214 -10.82 17.19 7.00
CA SER A 214 -11.85 16.83 6.02
C SER A 214 -11.24 16.12 4.81
N GLY A 215 -12.05 15.32 4.12
CA GLY A 215 -11.67 14.64 2.89
C GLY A 215 -12.87 13.94 2.25
N ALA A 216 -12.72 13.51 1.00
CA ALA A 216 -13.71 12.70 0.30
C ALA A 216 -13.34 11.22 0.37
N LEU A 217 -14.21 10.39 0.96
CA LEU A 217 -14.07 8.93 0.97
C LEU A 217 -14.09 8.40 -0.47
N VAL A 218 -13.09 7.59 -0.83
CA VAL A 218 -12.99 6.96 -2.16
C VAL A 218 -13.02 5.43 -2.13
N SER A 219 -12.67 4.82 -0.98
CA SER A 219 -12.75 3.38 -0.79
C SER A 219 -12.88 3.06 0.69
N SER A 220 -13.74 2.10 1.04
CA SER A 220 -13.78 1.53 2.40
C SER A 220 -12.56 0.63 2.62
N ILE A 221 -12.10 0.52 3.87
CA ILE A 221 -11.13 -0.50 4.27
C ILE A 221 -11.83 -1.71 4.89
N SER A 222 -11.19 -2.87 4.79
CA SER A 222 -11.42 -4.01 5.69
C SER A 222 -10.34 -3.99 6.76
N LEU A 223 -10.73 -3.96 8.04
CA LEU A 223 -9.78 -4.16 9.16
C LEU A 223 -9.36 -5.63 9.22
N LEU A 224 -8.11 -5.87 9.60
CA LEU A 224 -7.49 -7.20 9.68
C LEU A 224 -6.92 -7.43 11.08
N ASN A 225 -7.22 -8.59 11.64
CA ASN A 225 -6.67 -9.03 12.92
C ASN A 225 -5.32 -9.76 12.75
N THR A 226 -4.63 -9.98 13.87
CA THR A 226 -3.31 -10.62 13.92
C THR A 226 -3.22 -11.97 13.19
N ASN A 227 -4.28 -12.78 13.18
CA ASN A 227 -4.27 -14.08 12.50
C ASN A 227 -4.40 -13.93 10.97
N GLU A 228 -5.30 -13.07 10.51
CA GLU A 228 -5.49 -12.77 9.09
C GLU A 228 -4.20 -12.23 8.45
N LEU A 229 -3.45 -11.40 9.19
CA LEU A 229 -2.14 -10.90 8.77
C LEU A 229 -1.07 -12.00 8.70
N LYS A 230 -1.05 -12.94 9.67
CA LYS A 230 -0.13 -14.09 9.67
C LYS A 230 -0.43 -15.08 8.56
N ASP A 231 -1.70 -15.31 8.23
CA ASP A 231 -2.12 -16.14 7.09
C ASP A 231 -1.69 -15.53 5.74
N LEU A 232 -1.52 -14.20 5.69
CA LEU A 232 -0.90 -13.47 4.57
C LEU A 232 0.64 -13.45 4.61
N GLY A 233 1.28 -14.12 5.58
CA GLY A 233 2.74 -14.26 5.68
C GLY A 233 3.48 -13.13 6.40
N LEU A 234 2.77 -12.24 7.12
CA LEU A 234 3.39 -11.18 7.92
C LEU A 234 4.21 -11.75 9.08
N ASP A 235 5.45 -11.28 9.23
CA ASP A 235 6.39 -11.70 10.26
C ASP A 235 7.36 -10.58 10.64
N PHE A 236 6.91 -9.69 11.55
CA PHE A 236 7.80 -8.69 12.16
C PHE A 236 8.89 -9.33 13.05
N ALA A 237 8.68 -10.54 13.57
CA ALA A 237 9.64 -11.20 14.46
C ALA A 237 10.93 -11.63 13.73
N HIS A 238 10.89 -11.74 12.40
CA HIS A 238 12.06 -11.86 11.54
C HIS A 238 13.13 -10.78 11.81
N PHE A 239 12.70 -9.56 12.13
CA PHE A 239 13.58 -8.41 12.41
C PHE A 239 13.99 -8.30 13.89
N GLY A 240 13.68 -9.33 14.68
CA GLY A 240 13.99 -9.40 16.11
C GLY A 240 12.87 -8.88 17.01
N ALA A 241 12.99 -9.14 18.31
CA ALA A 241 11.94 -8.86 19.30
C ALA A 241 11.60 -7.36 19.47
N ALA A 242 12.47 -6.45 19.03
CA ALA A 242 12.21 -5.00 19.07
C ALA A 242 11.11 -4.57 18.08
N ALA A 243 11.04 -5.21 16.91
CA ALA A 243 10.04 -4.94 15.87
C ALA A 243 8.62 -5.44 16.22
N VAL A 244 8.49 -6.27 17.27
CA VAL A 244 7.22 -6.84 17.70
C VAL A 244 6.62 -5.96 18.80
N GLY A 245 5.47 -5.36 18.51
CA GLY A 245 4.65 -4.62 19.46
C GLY A 245 3.77 -5.52 20.34
N SER A 246 3.15 -4.91 21.35
CA SER A 246 2.04 -5.54 22.09
C SER A 246 0.76 -5.59 21.26
N GLU A 247 0.59 -4.62 20.35
CA GLU A 247 -0.53 -4.49 19.44
C GLU A 247 -0.07 -4.81 18.02
N LEU A 248 -0.88 -5.58 17.30
CA LEU A 248 -0.65 -5.93 15.89
C LEU A 248 -1.98 -6.05 15.15
N PHE A 249 -2.24 -5.05 14.32
CA PHE A 249 -3.44 -4.91 13.50
C PHE A 249 -3.08 -4.42 12.09
N GLY A 250 -4.05 -4.45 11.19
CA GLY A 250 -3.86 -3.99 9.83
C GLY A 250 -5.16 -3.69 9.13
N PHE A 251 -5.05 -3.34 7.86
CA PHE A 251 -6.19 -3.05 7.01
C PHE A 251 -5.87 -3.25 5.53
N SER A 252 -6.90 -3.46 4.73
CA SER A 252 -6.77 -3.63 3.28
C SER A 252 -7.82 -2.87 2.49
N PHE A 253 -7.48 -2.45 1.28
CA PHE A 253 -8.37 -1.80 0.31
C PHE A 253 -7.92 -2.08 -1.13
N ASP A 254 -8.77 -1.73 -2.10
CA ASP A 254 -8.45 -1.86 -3.53
C ASP A 254 -7.51 -0.73 -4.01
N LEU A 255 -6.32 -1.11 -4.49
CA LEU A 255 -5.30 -0.22 -5.04
C LEU A 255 -5.75 0.48 -6.33
N ALA A 256 -6.84 0.04 -6.97
CA ALA A 256 -7.45 0.77 -8.09
C ALA A 256 -7.91 2.20 -7.71
N ALA A 257 -8.02 2.51 -6.42
CA ALA A 257 -8.28 3.87 -5.92
C ALA A 257 -7.03 4.77 -5.86
N LEU A 258 -5.83 4.22 -6.07
CA LEU A 258 -4.54 4.93 -6.02
C LEU A 258 -3.89 5.07 -7.41
N PRO A 259 -3.01 6.07 -7.61
CA PRO A 259 -2.11 6.09 -8.75
C PRO A 259 -1.08 4.95 -8.65
N GLY A 260 -0.51 4.57 -9.79
CA GLY A 260 0.74 3.81 -9.82
C GLY A 260 1.92 4.68 -9.37
N GLY A 261 3.01 4.03 -8.98
CA GLY A 261 4.28 4.66 -8.65
C GLY A 261 4.73 4.47 -7.20
N LYS A 262 5.81 5.15 -6.85
CA LYS A 262 6.40 5.15 -5.51
C LYS A 262 5.59 6.04 -4.57
N PHE A 263 5.51 5.66 -3.30
CA PHE A 263 4.87 6.48 -2.26
C PHE A 263 5.65 6.45 -0.95
N THR A 264 5.52 7.50 -0.16
CA THR A 264 5.85 7.49 1.27
C THR A 264 4.57 7.29 2.05
N ALA A 265 4.44 6.15 2.74
CA ALA A 265 3.43 5.96 3.77
C ALA A 265 3.96 6.49 5.09
N HIS A 266 3.14 7.17 5.89
CA HIS A 266 3.48 7.50 7.26
C HIS A 266 2.24 7.73 8.11
N PHE A 267 2.36 7.55 9.43
CA PHE A 267 1.42 8.11 10.39
C PHE A 267 2.15 8.57 11.65
N PHE A 268 1.44 9.34 12.46
CA PHE A 268 1.81 9.70 13.81
C PHE A 268 0.67 9.32 14.74
N GLU A 269 0.95 9.15 16.01
CA GLU A 269 -0.09 9.25 17.03
C GLU A 269 -0.62 10.69 17.12
N GLU A 270 -1.84 10.89 17.59
CA GLU A 270 -2.51 12.21 17.60
C GLU A 270 -1.82 13.28 18.47
N CYS A 271 -0.91 12.82 19.33
CA CYS A 271 -0.07 13.62 20.23
C CYS A 271 1.36 13.83 19.72
N ILE A 272 1.77 13.18 18.61
CA ILE A 272 3.18 13.03 18.20
C ILE A 272 4.01 12.47 19.37
N ASN A 273 3.48 11.46 20.08
CA ASN A 273 4.32 10.76 21.05
C ASN A 273 5.29 9.80 20.35
N ASP A 274 4.88 9.25 19.19
CA ASP A 274 5.74 8.60 18.20
C ASP A 274 5.11 8.67 16.79
N GLY A 275 5.81 8.13 15.78
CA GLY A 275 5.31 7.96 14.41
C GLY A 275 6.30 7.23 13.51
N ILE A 276 5.79 6.58 12.44
CA ILE A 276 6.57 5.68 11.58
C ILE A 276 6.26 5.91 10.10
N ALA A 277 7.28 5.73 9.25
CA ALA A 277 7.18 5.86 7.80
C ALA A 277 7.77 4.65 7.04
N LEU A 278 7.23 4.40 5.84
CA LEU A 278 7.62 3.34 4.91
C LEU A 278 7.65 3.87 3.47
N TYR A 279 8.67 3.50 2.69
CA TYR A 279 8.72 3.74 1.26
C TYR A 279 8.16 2.55 0.48
N GLY A 280 6.99 2.73 -0.12
CA GLY A 280 6.28 1.70 -0.88
C GLY A 280 6.23 1.97 -2.39
N THR A 281 5.61 1.06 -3.12
CA THR A 281 5.32 1.21 -4.56
C THR A 281 4.03 0.49 -4.91
N VAL A 282 3.12 1.17 -5.59
CA VAL A 282 1.94 0.58 -6.25
C VAL A 282 2.30 0.34 -7.72
N PRO A 283 2.17 -0.89 -8.26
CA PRO A 283 2.39 -1.18 -9.67
C PRO A 283 1.46 -0.36 -10.57
N GLU A 284 1.98 0.15 -11.67
CA GLU A 284 1.19 0.86 -12.68
C GLU A 284 -0.05 0.05 -13.12
N PRO A 285 -1.24 0.66 -13.29
CA PRO A 285 -2.48 -0.05 -13.60
C PRO A 285 -2.41 -0.97 -14.83
N GLY A 286 -1.57 -0.64 -15.82
CA GLY A 286 -1.32 -1.50 -16.98
C GLY A 286 -0.70 -2.86 -16.62
N THR A 287 0.13 -2.91 -15.58
CA THR A 287 0.73 -4.15 -15.06
C THR A 287 -0.34 -5.05 -14.45
N LEU A 288 -1.28 -4.48 -13.68
CA LEU A 288 -2.40 -5.21 -13.07
C LEU A 288 -3.33 -5.80 -14.15
N ALA A 289 -3.64 -5.02 -15.18
CA ALA A 289 -4.46 -5.48 -16.30
C ALA A 289 -3.83 -6.66 -17.07
N LEU A 290 -2.50 -6.65 -17.26
CA LEU A 290 -1.77 -7.74 -17.91
C LEU A 290 -1.78 -9.04 -17.08
N PHE A 291 -1.65 -8.96 -15.76
CA PHE A 291 -1.81 -10.13 -14.88
C PHE A 291 -3.23 -10.70 -14.93
N GLY A 292 -4.26 -9.86 -14.91
CA GLY A 292 -5.66 -10.29 -15.05
C GLY A 292 -5.92 -11.03 -16.37
N LEU A 293 -5.40 -10.50 -17.49
CA LEU A 293 -5.51 -11.13 -18.81
C LEU A 293 -4.74 -12.45 -18.91
N ALA A 294 -3.56 -12.55 -18.32
CA ALA A 294 -2.77 -13.79 -18.30
C ALA A 294 -3.49 -14.92 -17.55
N LEU A 295 -4.07 -14.62 -16.38
CA LEU A 295 -4.84 -15.58 -15.59
C LEU A 295 -6.14 -16.01 -16.30
N ALA A 296 -6.88 -15.06 -16.91
CA ALA A 296 -8.05 -15.37 -17.71
C ALA A 296 -7.72 -16.27 -18.92
N GLY A 297 -6.60 -15.99 -19.60
CA GLY A 297 -6.11 -16.81 -20.72
C GLY A 297 -5.79 -18.25 -20.32
N LEU A 298 -5.16 -18.45 -19.16
CA LEU A 298 -4.90 -19.79 -18.60
C LEU A 298 -6.20 -20.53 -18.23
N ALA A 299 -7.17 -19.84 -17.64
CA ALA A 299 -8.47 -20.42 -17.28
C ALA A 299 -9.28 -20.86 -18.52
N LEU A 300 -9.29 -20.07 -19.60
CA LEU A 300 -9.93 -20.48 -20.86
C LEU A 300 -9.19 -21.64 -21.54
N ARG A 301 -7.85 -21.66 -21.49
CA ARG A 301 -7.04 -22.72 -22.12
C ARG A 301 -7.19 -24.08 -21.41
N ARG A 302 -7.60 -24.09 -20.13
CA ARG A 302 -7.89 -25.32 -19.35
C ARG A 302 -9.32 -25.85 -19.53
N ARG A 303 -10.18 -25.13 -20.28
CA ARG A 303 -11.58 -25.48 -20.60
C ARG A 303 -11.79 -25.84 -22.09
N ARG A 304 -10.71 -26.12 -22.82
CA ARG A 304 -10.69 -26.64 -24.20
C ARG A 304 -9.80 -27.86 -24.26
#